data_AF-A0A7S2P662-F1
#
_entry.id   AF-A0A7S2P662-F1
#
_cell.length_a   1.000
_cell.length_b   1.000
_cell.length_c   1.000
_cell.angle_alpha   90.00
_cell.angle_beta   90.00
_cell.angle_gamma   90.00
#
_symmetry.space_group_name_H-M   'P 1'
#
loop_
_entity.id
_entity.type
_entity.pdbx_description
1 polymer ?
#
loop_
_entity_poly.entity_id
_entity_poly.type
_entity_poly.pdbx_seq_one_letter_code
_entity_poly.pdbx_strand_id
1 'polypeptide(L)'
;FRVWSGIQVKCGGHESGCAWRGSIADYETHVENNCNVVRNPTGNNVDVNLELTEEVDALRRENLEMKEQLEESRRVNRMRDVLLREAVVTATDRTCDHFAPIIEQLERERDSLRQSRDALRENLNNRPNLPIIFHGDYDFGRENVRELFQLISRHLDDIPGNIDGNKIFNCVRTCYIALDHNYQDNSDNYWWDMRMLLVTCLESNWFTDKQWDNIVGWYTKHFGNVNGP
;
A
#
# COMPACT_ATOMS: atom_id res chain seq x y z
N PHE A 1 96.16 -43.50 -35.74
CA PHE A 1 94.88 -43.47 -36.47
C PHE A 1 93.79 -43.97 -35.53
N ARG A 2 92.87 -43.09 -35.09
CA ARG A 2 91.66 -43.50 -34.36
C ARG A 2 90.55 -43.70 -35.37
N VAL A 3 90.12 -44.94 -35.54
CA VAL A 3 89.01 -45.30 -36.44
C VAL A 3 87.71 -45.10 -35.66
N TRP A 4 86.88 -44.15 -36.07
CA TRP A 4 85.61 -43.78 -35.43
C TRP A 4 84.43 -44.65 -35.92
N SER A 5 84.65 -45.93 -36.21
CA SER A 5 83.67 -46.82 -36.88
C SER A 5 82.56 -47.38 -35.95
N GLY A 6 82.41 -46.85 -34.73
CA GLY A 6 81.47 -47.38 -33.73
C GLY A 6 80.43 -46.40 -33.19
N ILE A 7 80.39 -45.13 -33.66
CA ILE A 7 79.42 -44.15 -33.17
C ILE A 7 78.13 -44.22 -33.99
N GLN A 8 77.03 -44.56 -33.31
CA GLN A 8 75.69 -44.46 -33.87
C GLN A 8 75.13 -43.04 -33.69
N VAL A 9 74.62 -42.48 -34.78
CA VAL A 9 73.95 -41.17 -34.80
C VAL A 9 72.50 -41.33 -35.28
N LYS A 10 71.64 -40.39 -34.88
CA LYS A 10 70.25 -40.30 -35.38
C LYS A 10 70.16 -39.18 -36.40
N CYS A 11 69.23 -39.30 -37.35
CA CYS A 11 68.92 -38.22 -38.30
C CYS A 11 68.43 -36.96 -37.56
N GLY A 12 68.83 -35.76 -38.00
CA GLY A 12 68.31 -34.50 -37.46
C GLY A 12 66.79 -34.34 -37.59
N GLY A 13 66.17 -34.98 -38.60
CA GLY A 13 64.72 -35.03 -38.80
C GLY A 13 63.99 -36.10 -37.97
N HIS A 14 64.62 -36.67 -36.94
CA HIS A 14 64.03 -37.75 -36.13
C HIS A 14 62.77 -37.30 -35.38
N GLU A 15 62.71 -36.04 -34.94
CA GLU A 15 61.51 -35.48 -34.28
C GLU A 15 60.38 -35.18 -35.28
N SER A 16 60.71 -34.96 -36.55
CA SER A 16 59.76 -34.75 -37.65
C SER A 16 59.41 -36.05 -38.41
N GLY A 17 59.77 -37.22 -37.85
CA GLY A 17 59.33 -38.54 -38.34
C GLY A 17 60.39 -39.39 -39.07
N CYS A 18 61.67 -39.00 -39.11
CA CYS A 18 62.72 -39.83 -39.72
C CYS A 18 63.25 -40.89 -38.75
N ALA A 19 62.93 -42.16 -39.01
CA ALA A 19 63.35 -43.27 -38.12
C ALA A 19 64.82 -43.72 -38.29
N TRP A 20 65.61 -43.10 -39.17
CA TRP A 20 66.96 -43.57 -39.48
C TRP A 20 67.95 -43.40 -38.34
N ARG A 21 68.73 -44.46 -38.10
CA ARG A 21 69.88 -44.51 -37.19
C ARG A 21 70.97 -45.37 -37.84
N GLY A 22 72.20 -44.90 -37.79
CA GLY A 22 73.30 -45.59 -38.45
C GLY A 22 74.65 -45.09 -37.97
N SER A 23 75.72 -45.65 -38.55
CA SER A 23 77.07 -45.16 -38.32
C SER A 23 77.20 -43.74 -38.85
N ILE A 24 78.06 -42.93 -38.22
CA ILE A 24 78.40 -41.59 -38.74
C ILE A 24 78.97 -41.66 -40.17
N ALA A 25 79.60 -42.78 -40.55
CA ALA A 25 80.10 -43.01 -41.91
C ALA A 25 78.98 -43.14 -42.96
N ASP A 26 77.78 -43.58 -42.54
CA ASP A 26 76.62 -43.77 -43.43
C ASP A 26 75.64 -42.59 -43.37
N TYR A 27 75.93 -41.59 -42.53
CA TYR A 27 75.06 -40.44 -42.29
C TYR A 27 74.86 -39.60 -43.55
N GLU A 28 75.95 -39.30 -44.26
CA GLU A 28 75.92 -38.48 -45.47
C GLU A 28 75.08 -39.14 -46.57
N THR A 29 75.30 -40.43 -46.81
CA THR A 29 74.51 -41.23 -47.75
C THR A 29 73.01 -41.24 -47.40
N HIS A 30 72.66 -41.29 -46.11
CA HIS A 30 71.28 -41.20 -45.68
C HIS A 30 70.67 -39.82 -45.96
N VAL A 31 71.36 -38.75 -45.57
CA VAL A 31 70.89 -37.37 -45.74
C VAL A 31 70.66 -37.06 -47.22
N GLU A 32 71.57 -37.50 -48.10
CA GLU A 32 71.47 -37.24 -49.54
C GLU A 32 70.39 -38.10 -50.23
N ASN A 33 70.31 -39.40 -49.90
CA ASN A 33 69.58 -40.34 -50.75
C ASN A 33 68.32 -40.93 -50.12
N ASN A 34 68.25 -41.02 -48.78
CA ASN A 34 67.27 -41.86 -48.10
C ASN A 34 66.46 -41.14 -46.99
N CYS A 35 66.72 -39.86 -46.74
CA CYS A 35 65.97 -39.11 -45.73
C CYS A 35 64.63 -38.62 -46.27
N ASN A 36 63.55 -39.33 -45.91
CA ASN A 36 62.18 -38.99 -46.31
C ASN A 36 61.68 -37.65 -45.73
N VAL A 37 62.22 -37.21 -44.59
CA VAL A 37 61.85 -35.92 -43.97
C VAL A 37 62.46 -34.73 -44.72
N VAL A 38 63.67 -34.88 -45.25
CA VAL A 38 64.31 -33.84 -46.07
C VAL A 38 63.68 -33.76 -47.47
N ARG A 39 63.14 -34.88 -47.99
CA ARG A 39 62.54 -34.96 -49.32
C ARG A 39 61.11 -34.45 -49.44
N ASN A 40 60.49 -33.97 -48.36
CA ASN A 40 59.14 -33.41 -48.44
C ASN A 40 59.01 -31.97 -47.91
N PRO A 41 59.73 -30.95 -48.42
CA PRO A 41 59.55 -29.60 -47.92
C PRO A 41 58.38 -28.83 -48.54
N THR A 42 57.83 -29.24 -49.70
CA THR A 42 57.12 -28.21 -50.51
C THR A 42 56.00 -28.65 -51.46
N GLY A 43 55.72 -29.94 -51.65
CA GLY A 43 54.77 -30.38 -52.69
C GLY A 43 53.28 -30.21 -52.36
N ASN A 44 52.85 -30.66 -51.17
CA ASN A 44 51.43 -30.66 -50.77
C ASN A 44 51.02 -29.47 -49.88
N ASN A 45 51.98 -28.65 -49.44
CA ASN A 45 51.71 -27.52 -48.55
C ASN A 45 51.20 -26.28 -49.29
N VAL A 46 51.45 -26.14 -50.60
CA VAL A 46 51.10 -24.92 -51.33
C VAL A 46 49.59 -24.81 -51.52
N ASP A 47 48.92 -25.89 -51.93
CA ASP A 47 47.47 -25.91 -52.11
C ASP A 47 46.72 -25.77 -50.78
N VAL A 48 47.18 -26.45 -49.73
CA VAL A 48 46.60 -26.35 -48.38
C VAL A 48 46.80 -24.95 -47.80
N ASN A 49 47.98 -24.34 -47.99
CA ASN A 49 48.20 -22.95 -47.54
C ASN A 49 47.38 -21.94 -48.34
N LEU A 50 47.10 -22.20 -49.62
CA LEU A 50 46.24 -21.34 -50.43
C LEU A 50 44.79 -21.39 -49.93
N GLU A 51 44.24 -22.59 -49.71
CA GLU A 51 42.88 -22.79 -49.19
C GLU A 51 42.70 -22.18 -47.79
N LEU A 52 43.68 -22.39 -46.89
CA LEU A 52 43.71 -21.74 -45.57
C LEU A 52 43.78 -20.20 -45.67
N THR A 53 44.50 -19.66 -46.65
CA THR A 53 44.59 -18.20 -46.85
C THR A 53 43.26 -17.63 -47.34
N GLU A 54 42.60 -18.32 -48.27
CA GLU A 54 41.27 -17.93 -48.77
C GLU A 54 40.21 -17.98 -47.66
N GLU A 55 40.24 -19.00 -46.80
CA GLU A 55 39.35 -19.13 -45.65
C GLU A 55 39.60 -18.01 -44.62
N VAL A 56 40.87 -17.72 -44.29
CA VAL A 56 41.22 -16.61 -43.39
C VAL A 56 40.73 -15.27 -43.93
N ASP A 57 40.86 -15.04 -45.23
CA ASP A 57 40.40 -13.80 -45.86
C ASP A 57 38.87 -13.72 -45.94
N ALA A 58 38.17 -14.85 -46.13
CA ALA A 58 36.72 -14.93 -46.02
C ALA A 58 36.25 -14.59 -44.60
N LEU A 59 36.84 -15.22 -43.58
CA LEU A 59 36.53 -14.96 -42.18
C LEU A 59 36.86 -13.52 -41.76
N ARG A 60 37.90 -12.90 -42.33
CA ARG A 60 38.22 -11.49 -42.10
C ARG A 60 37.17 -10.56 -42.67
N ARG A 61 36.65 -10.84 -43.87
CA ARG A 61 35.55 -10.08 -44.48
C ARG A 61 34.29 -10.19 -43.64
N GLU A 62 33.92 -11.40 -43.23
CA GLU A 62 32.76 -11.63 -42.37
C GLU A 62 32.90 -10.93 -41.01
N ASN A 63 34.09 -10.98 -40.40
CA ASN A 63 34.37 -10.25 -39.16
C ASN A 63 34.26 -8.73 -39.32
N LEU A 64 34.63 -8.19 -40.49
CA LEU A 64 34.47 -6.77 -40.78
C LEU A 64 32.99 -6.42 -40.90
N GLU A 65 32.23 -7.19 -41.66
CA GLU A 65 30.78 -7.00 -41.84
C GLU A 65 30.02 -7.11 -40.51
N MET A 66 30.31 -8.12 -39.69
CA MET A 66 29.70 -8.25 -38.35
C MET A 66 30.02 -7.08 -37.43
N LYS A 67 31.24 -6.50 -37.51
CA LYS A 67 31.60 -5.32 -36.74
C LYS A 67 30.80 -4.10 -37.17
N GLU A 68 30.63 -3.89 -38.47
CA GLU A 68 29.81 -2.81 -39.01
C GLU A 68 28.34 -2.96 -38.58
N GLN A 69 27.77 -4.17 -38.68
CA GLN A 69 26.42 -4.45 -38.20
C GLN A 69 26.26 -4.20 -36.69
N LEU A 70 27.26 -4.57 -35.88
CA LEU A 70 27.25 -4.33 -34.45
C LEU A 70 27.30 -2.83 -34.13
N GLU A 71 28.09 -2.05 -34.86
CA GLU A 71 28.16 -0.60 -34.69
C GLU A 71 26.84 0.08 -35.06
N GLU A 72 26.21 -0.34 -36.15
CA GLU A 72 24.91 0.19 -36.56
C GLU A 72 23.81 -0.18 -35.56
N SER A 73 23.75 -1.44 -35.11
CA SER A 73 22.81 -1.87 -34.07
C SER A 73 23.00 -1.08 -32.77
N ARG A 74 24.26 -0.83 -32.37
CA ARG A 74 24.57 0.04 -31.23
C ARG A 74 24.10 1.48 -31.45
N ARG A 75 24.22 2.02 -32.67
CA ARG A 75 23.73 3.36 -33.01
C ARG A 75 22.21 3.45 -32.91
N VAL A 76 21.50 2.46 -33.44
CA VAL A 76 20.03 2.36 -33.35
C VAL A 76 19.57 2.26 -31.90
N ASN A 77 20.23 1.43 -31.08
CA ASN A 77 19.90 1.31 -29.65
C ASN A 77 20.11 2.62 -28.89
N ARG A 78 21.22 3.34 -29.14
CA ARG A 78 21.42 4.67 -28.53
C ARG A 78 20.32 5.65 -28.92
N MET A 79 19.91 5.65 -30.19
CA MET A 79 18.81 6.53 -30.65
C MET A 79 17.48 6.15 -29.99
N ARG A 80 17.18 4.85 -29.92
CA ARG A 80 15.98 4.34 -29.24
C ARG A 80 15.94 4.77 -27.77
N ASP A 81 17.07 4.70 -27.06
CA ASP A 81 17.14 5.10 -25.65
C ASP A 81 16.84 6.59 -25.46
N VAL A 82 17.31 7.45 -26.38
CA VAL A 82 17.02 8.89 -26.35
C VAL A 82 15.52 9.14 -26.57
N LEU A 83 14.94 8.54 -27.61
CA LEU A 83 13.52 8.70 -27.93
C LEU A 83 12.60 8.17 -26.83
N LEU A 84 12.95 7.03 -26.22
CA LEU A 84 12.19 6.48 -25.10
C LEU A 84 12.23 7.40 -23.89
N ARG A 85 13.40 7.97 -23.56
CA ARG A 85 13.51 8.92 -22.45
C ARG A 85 12.64 10.16 -22.69
N GLU A 86 12.68 10.73 -23.88
CA GLU A 86 11.88 11.91 -24.25
C GLU A 86 10.37 11.62 -24.18
N ALA A 87 9.94 10.45 -24.68
CA ALA A 87 8.55 10.03 -24.61
C ALA A 87 8.07 9.84 -23.16
N VAL A 88 8.92 9.26 -22.29
CA VAL A 88 8.61 9.07 -20.87
C VAL A 88 8.51 10.41 -20.15
N VAL A 89 9.43 11.35 -20.39
CA VAL A 89 9.37 12.70 -19.80
C VAL A 89 8.08 13.40 -20.22
N THR A 90 7.78 13.41 -21.52
CA THR A 90 6.58 14.06 -22.05
C THR A 90 5.29 13.43 -21.49
N ALA A 91 5.24 12.10 -21.35
CA ALA A 91 4.11 11.42 -20.74
C ALA A 91 3.96 11.80 -19.27
N THR A 92 5.07 11.84 -18.54
CA THR A 92 5.11 12.18 -17.11
C THR A 92 4.63 13.62 -16.89
N ASP A 93 5.14 14.58 -17.68
CA ASP A 93 4.76 15.99 -17.61
C ASP A 93 3.25 16.17 -17.83
N ARG A 94 2.67 15.50 -18.84
CA ARG A 94 1.21 15.54 -19.06
C ARG A 94 0.40 15.01 -17.89
N THR A 95 0.85 13.93 -17.25
CA THR A 95 0.18 13.43 -16.02
C THR A 95 0.32 14.43 -14.88
N CYS A 96 1.49 15.03 -14.68
CA CYS A 96 1.69 16.05 -13.66
C CYS A 96 0.78 17.27 -13.90
N ASP A 97 0.71 17.76 -15.13
CA ASP A 97 -0.14 18.88 -15.52
C ASP A 97 -1.63 18.58 -15.33
N HIS A 98 -2.04 17.32 -15.55
CA HIS A 98 -3.41 16.89 -15.32
C HIS A 98 -3.78 16.84 -13.83
N PHE A 99 -2.88 16.34 -12.99
CA PHE A 99 -3.16 16.13 -11.57
C PHE A 99 -2.94 17.37 -10.70
N ALA A 100 -2.04 18.27 -11.08
CA ALA A 100 -1.77 19.51 -10.35
C ALA A 100 -3.03 20.34 -10.02
N PRO A 101 -3.94 20.65 -10.97
CA PRO A 101 -5.15 21.42 -10.66
C PRO A 101 -6.15 20.63 -9.80
N ILE A 102 -6.17 19.30 -9.91
CA ILE A 102 -7.04 18.44 -9.10
C ILE A 102 -6.62 18.49 -7.63
N ILE A 103 -5.31 18.40 -7.37
CA ILE A 103 -4.76 18.53 -6.01
C ILE A 103 -5.12 19.90 -5.44
N GLU A 104 -4.92 20.97 -6.21
CA GLU A 104 -5.23 22.33 -5.76
C GLU A 104 -6.72 22.50 -5.44
N GLN A 105 -7.62 21.93 -6.24
CA GLN A 105 -9.06 21.94 -5.95
C GLN A 105 -9.39 21.21 -4.64
N LEU A 106 -8.84 20.02 -4.43
CA LEU A 106 -9.08 19.23 -3.21
C LEU A 106 -8.55 19.94 -1.96
N GLU A 107 -7.44 20.66 -2.07
CA GLU A 107 -6.91 21.48 -0.97
C GLU A 107 -7.86 22.63 -0.62
N ARG A 108 -8.40 23.34 -1.62
CA ARG A 108 -9.40 24.39 -1.40
C ARG A 108 -10.66 23.85 -0.73
N GLU A 109 -11.16 22.70 -1.18
CA GLU A 109 -12.35 22.06 -0.60
C GLU A 109 -12.10 21.64 0.86
N ARG A 110 -10.95 21.02 1.14
CA ARG A 110 -10.54 20.66 2.50
C ARG A 110 -10.51 21.89 3.42
N ASP A 111 -9.95 23.00 2.94
CA ASP A 111 -9.80 24.20 3.76
C ASP A 111 -11.15 24.89 3.98
N SER A 112 -12.04 24.90 2.98
CA SER A 112 -13.43 25.36 3.12
C SER A 112 -14.21 24.53 4.15
N LEU A 113 -14.11 23.20 4.08
CA LEU A 113 -14.76 22.31 5.05
C LEU A 113 -14.23 22.50 6.46
N ARG A 114 -12.91 22.70 6.62
CA ARG A 114 -12.31 23.02 7.92
C ARG A 114 -12.86 24.32 8.50
N GLN A 115 -12.94 25.37 7.70
CA GLN A 115 -13.53 26.65 8.13
C GLN A 115 -15.00 26.49 8.53
N SER A 116 -15.79 25.76 7.74
CA SER A 116 -17.20 25.49 8.08
C SER A 116 -17.34 24.71 9.39
N ARG A 117 -16.49 23.69 9.61
CA ARG A 117 -16.49 22.92 10.86
C ARG A 117 -16.15 23.81 12.05
N ASP A 118 -15.13 24.64 11.91
CA ASP A 118 -14.66 25.51 13.00
C ASP A 118 -15.72 26.57 13.33
N ALA A 119 -16.38 27.15 12.33
CA ALA A 119 -17.51 28.05 12.52
C ALA A 119 -18.71 27.37 13.19
N LEU A 120 -19.05 26.13 12.80
CA LEU A 120 -20.12 25.36 13.46
C LEU A 120 -19.77 25.04 14.91
N ARG A 121 -18.50 24.72 15.19
CA ARG A 121 -18.03 24.46 16.54
C ARG A 121 -18.08 25.71 17.42
N GLU A 122 -17.68 26.86 16.87
CA GLU A 122 -17.80 28.14 17.54
C GLU A 122 -19.27 28.49 17.80
N ASN A 123 -20.15 28.30 16.81
CA ASN A 123 -21.59 28.49 16.99
C ASN A 123 -22.18 27.56 18.06
N LEU A 124 -21.72 26.31 18.16
CA LEU A 124 -22.12 25.39 19.25
C LEU A 124 -21.65 25.89 20.61
N ASN A 125 -20.41 26.38 20.72
CA ASN A 125 -19.85 26.93 21.95
C ASN A 125 -20.55 28.24 22.38
N ASN A 126 -21.00 29.03 21.41
CA ASN A 126 -21.68 30.31 21.63
C ASN A 126 -23.19 30.16 21.84
N ARG A 127 -23.75 28.94 21.78
CA ARG A 127 -25.14 28.72 22.19
C ARG A 127 -25.27 29.07 23.67
N PRO A 128 -26.27 29.87 24.07
CA PRO A 128 -26.50 30.21 25.47
C PRO A 128 -26.64 28.90 26.25
N ASN A 129 -25.78 28.73 27.26
CA ASN A 129 -25.67 27.58 28.17
C ASN A 129 -26.88 26.66 28.06
N LEU A 130 -26.79 25.60 27.24
CA LEU A 130 -27.62 24.44 27.46
C LEU A 130 -27.19 23.97 28.85
N PRO A 131 -28.03 24.05 29.90
CA PRO A 131 -27.62 23.58 31.23
C PRO A 131 -27.08 22.17 31.08
N ILE A 132 -25.94 21.88 31.70
CA ILE A 132 -25.45 20.51 31.81
C ILE A 132 -26.47 19.83 32.71
N ILE A 133 -27.38 19.04 32.13
CA ILE A 133 -28.50 18.47 32.89
C ILE A 133 -28.11 17.14 33.55
N PHE A 134 -27.03 16.52 33.10
CA PHE A 134 -26.56 15.26 33.66
C PHE A 134 -25.11 15.39 34.13
N HIS A 135 -24.93 15.26 35.45
CA HIS A 135 -23.63 15.32 36.10
C HIS A 135 -23.04 13.93 36.40
N GLY A 136 -23.70 12.86 35.96
CA GLY A 136 -23.28 11.47 36.22
C GLY A 136 -23.97 10.84 37.42
N ASP A 137 -24.46 11.67 38.34
CA ASP A 137 -25.20 11.24 39.51
C ASP A 137 -26.70 11.17 39.18
N TYR A 138 -27.35 10.04 39.48
CA TYR A 138 -28.76 9.77 39.20
C TYR A 138 -29.67 10.36 40.29
N ASP A 139 -29.28 11.50 40.85
CA ASP A 139 -29.92 12.15 41.99
C ASP A 139 -31.13 12.97 41.54
N PHE A 140 -31.99 12.34 40.75
CA PHE A 140 -33.26 12.91 40.32
C PHE A 140 -34.38 12.45 41.25
N GLY A 141 -34.97 13.41 41.95
CA GLY A 141 -36.05 13.27 42.93
C GLY A 141 -37.16 14.30 42.71
N ARG A 142 -37.92 14.55 43.78
CA ARG A 142 -39.11 15.42 43.73
C ARG A 142 -38.76 16.91 43.52
N GLU A 143 -37.55 17.28 43.90
CA GLU A 143 -37.01 18.64 43.86
C GLU A 143 -36.52 19.06 42.47
N ASN A 144 -36.20 18.11 41.59
CA ASN A 144 -35.57 18.36 40.29
C ASN A 144 -36.18 17.55 39.14
N VAL A 145 -37.49 17.25 39.22
CA VAL A 145 -38.28 16.65 38.13
C VAL A 145 -38.07 17.38 36.80
N ARG A 146 -37.88 18.70 36.86
CA ARG A 146 -37.59 19.54 35.70
C ARG A 146 -36.33 19.14 34.96
N GLU A 147 -35.26 18.91 35.71
CA GLU A 147 -33.98 18.48 35.14
C GLU A 147 -34.13 17.10 34.51
N LEU A 148 -34.86 16.19 35.19
CA LEU A 148 -35.10 14.85 34.67
C LEU A 148 -35.84 14.85 33.31
N PHE A 149 -36.92 15.62 33.15
CA PHE A 149 -37.62 15.65 31.85
C PHE A 149 -36.80 16.39 30.78
N GLN A 150 -36.06 17.43 31.16
CA GLN A 150 -35.19 18.14 30.22
C GLN A 150 -34.04 17.26 29.72
N LEU A 151 -33.55 16.34 30.55
CA LEU A 151 -32.56 15.35 30.17
C LEU A 151 -33.10 14.41 29.09
N ILE A 152 -34.26 13.80 29.34
CA ILE A 152 -34.88 12.83 28.43
C ILE A 152 -35.29 13.52 27.12
N SER A 153 -35.89 14.71 27.19
CA SER A 153 -36.36 15.45 26.00
C SER A 153 -35.25 15.90 25.05
N ARG A 154 -34.00 16.02 25.52
CA ARG A 154 -32.85 16.31 24.66
C ARG A 154 -32.39 15.12 23.82
N HIS A 155 -32.86 13.93 24.15
CA HIS A 155 -32.34 12.66 23.67
C HIS A 155 -33.47 11.66 23.43
N LEU A 156 -34.60 12.10 22.85
CA LEU A 156 -35.82 11.28 22.71
C LEU A 156 -35.59 9.97 21.95
N ASP A 157 -34.86 10.06 20.83
CA ASP A 157 -34.67 8.93 19.93
C ASP A 157 -33.68 7.90 20.47
N ASP A 158 -32.59 8.37 21.10
CA ASP A 158 -31.46 7.54 21.52
C ASP A 158 -30.97 7.91 22.92
N ILE A 159 -30.84 6.91 23.80
CA ILE A 159 -30.24 7.08 25.11
C ILE A 159 -28.70 7.25 24.99
N PRO A 160 -28.12 8.31 25.58
CA PRO A 160 -26.67 8.48 25.60
C PRO A 160 -25.98 7.29 26.28
N GLY A 161 -24.87 6.80 25.71
CA GLY A 161 -24.20 5.59 26.20
C GLY A 161 -23.65 5.65 27.63
N ASN A 162 -23.58 6.84 28.23
CA ASN A 162 -23.19 7.05 29.63
C ASN A 162 -24.39 7.09 30.60
N ILE A 163 -25.62 6.91 30.11
CA ILE A 163 -26.86 6.94 30.89
C ILE A 163 -27.49 5.55 30.93
N ASP A 164 -27.88 5.12 32.14
CA ASP A 164 -28.55 3.87 32.42
C ASP A 164 -30.06 4.08 32.50
N GLY A 165 -30.79 3.56 31.51
CA GLY A 165 -32.25 3.68 31.42
C GLY A 165 -33.00 3.10 32.63
N ASN A 166 -32.47 2.05 33.29
CA ASN A 166 -33.10 1.48 34.48
C ASN A 166 -32.98 2.40 35.69
N LYS A 167 -31.83 3.07 35.84
CA LYS A 167 -31.66 4.06 36.91
C LYS A 167 -32.56 5.27 36.68
N ILE A 168 -32.63 5.76 35.44
CA ILE A 168 -33.56 6.83 35.07
C ILE A 168 -35.02 6.42 35.34
N PHE A 169 -35.41 5.20 34.98
CA PHE A 169 -36.75 4.68 35.30
C PHE A 169 -37.02 4.69 36.81
N ASN A 170 -36.04 4.32 37.64
CA ASN A 170 -36.18 4.37 39.10
C ASN A 170 -36.35 5.81 39.62
N CYS A 171 -35.68 6.79 39.02
CA CYS A 171 -35.90 8.20 39.33
C CYS A 171 -37.33 8.63 38.97
N VAL A 172 -37.79 8.31 37.75
CA VAL A 172 -39.17 8.59 37.30
C VAL A 172 -40.19 7.95 38.24
N ARG A 173 -39.96 6.69 38.62
CA ARG A 173 -40.81 5.95 39.56
C ARG A 173 -40.88 6.61 40.92
N THR A 174 -39.74 7.05 41.46
CA THR A 174 -39.68 7.75 42.75
C THR A 174 -40.48 9.04 42.71
N CYS A 175 -40.36 9.81 41.62
CA CYS A 175 -41.15 11.02 41.41
C CYS A 175 -42.65 10.71 41.28
N TYR A 176 -43.01 9.67 40.53
CA TYR A 176 -44.41 9.24 40.44
C TYR A 176 -44.99 8.82 41.80
N ILE A 177 -44.24 8.08 42.62
CA ILE A 177 -44.68 7.70 43.97
C ILE A 177 -44.98 8.96 44.80
N ALA A 178 -44.14 10.00 44.70
CA ALA A 178 -44.36 11.26 45.38
C ALA A 178 -45.59 12.03 44.88
N LEU A 179 -45.89 11.95 43.58
CA LEU A 179 -47.15 12.46 43.01
C LEU A 179 -48.35 11.70 43.58
N ASP A 180 -48.27 10.37 43.63
CA ASP A 180 -49.39 9.51 44.05
C ASP A 180 -49.75 9.67 45.53
N HIS A 181 -48.73 9.91 46.37
CA HIS A 181 -48.91 10.17 47.81
C HIS A 181 -49.32 11.63 48.10
N ASN A 182 -49.17 12.54 47.13
CA ASN A 182 -49.48 13.95 47.27
C ASN A 182 -48.85 14.61 48.52
N TYR A 183 -47.52 14.48 48.64
CA TYR A 183 -46.79 15.07 49.78
C TYR A 183 -46.95 16.59 49.83
N GLN A 184 -47.09 17.13 51.06
CA GLN A 184 -47.33 18.56 51.29
C GLN A 184 -46.15 19.46 50.94
N ASP A 185 -44.94 18.91 50.83
CA ASP A 185 -43.71 19.62 50.47
C ASP A 185 -43.40 19.56 48.97
N ASN A 186 -44.30 19.00 48.15
CA ASN A 186 -44.20 19.07 46.70
C ASN A 186 -44.31 20.53 46.23
N SER A 187 -43.57 20.89 45.19
CA SER A 187 -43.65 22.23 44.61
C SER A 187 -45.05 22.51 44.04
N ASP A 188 -45.47 23.78 44.01
CA ASP A 188 -46.76 24.19 43.44
C ASP A 188 -46.95 23.73 41.97
N ASN A 189 -45.84 23.56 41.24
CA ASN A 189 -45.82 23.14 39.85
C ASN A 189 -45.55 21.64 39.67
N TYR A 190 -45.44 20.87 40.75
CA TYR A 190 -45.05 19.47 40.72
C TYR A 190 -45.96 18.62 39.82
N TRP A 191 -47.26 18.89 39.85
CA TRP A 191 -48.24 18.23 39.00
C TRP A 191 -47.96 18.45 37.50
N TRP A 192 -47.63 19.69 37.11
CA TRP A 192 -47.30 20.03 35.72
C TRP A 192 -45.94 19.48 35.29
N ASP A 193 -44.94 19.58 36.16
CA ASP A 193 -43.60 19.03 35.90
C ASP A 193 -43.68 17.50 35.73
N MET A 194 -44.48 16.80 36.55
CA MET A 194 -44.72 15.37 36.42
C MET A 194 -45.49 15.01 35.15
N ARG A 195 -46.49 15.81 34.76
CA ARG A 195 -47.20 15.62 33.49
C ARG A 195 -46.22 15.69 32.32
N MET A 196 -45.36 16.70 32.29
CA MET A 196 -44.35 16.87 31.25
C MET A 196 -43.34 15.72 31.26
N LEU A 197 -42.88 15.29 32.44
CA LEU A 197 -41.97 14.16 32.57
C LEU A 197 -42.58 12.88 32.00
N LEU A 198 -43.79 12.51 32.40
CA LEU A 198 -44.41 11.25 31.94
C LEU A 198 -44.69 11.28 30.44
N VAL A 199 -45.16 12.39 29.87
CA VAL A 199 -45.33 12.52 28.41
C VAL A 199 -43.98 12.36 27.71
N THR A 200 -42.94 13.03 28.20
CA THR A 200 -41.59 12.93 27.62
C THR A 200 -41.07 11.48 27.66
N CYS A 201 -41.36 10.75 28.73
CA CYS A 201 -41.01 9.33 28.84
C CYS A 201 -41.80 8.43 27.88
N LEU A 202 -43.06 8.76 27.59
CA LEU A 202 -43.89 8.02 26.63
C LEU A 202 -43.44 8.23 25.18
N GLU A 203 -42.94 9.43 24.88
CA GLU A 203 -42.40 9.80 23.57
C GLU A 203 -40.93 9.40 23.37
N SER A 204 -40.27 8.82 24.38
CA SER A 204 -38.87 8.40 24.28
C SER A 204 -38.72 6.88 24.13
N ASN A 205 -37.61 6.48 23.49
CA ASN A 205 -37.26 5.06 23.32
C ASN A 205 -36.40 4.51 24.48
N TRP A 206 -36.41 5.16 25.64
CA TRP A 206 -35.48 4.86 26.74
C TRP A 206 -35.88 3.65 27.60
N PHE A 207 -37.14 3.24 27.52
CA PHE A 207 -37.75 2.31 28.47
C PHE A 207 -38.13 1.00 27.79
N THR A 208 -37.97 -0.10 28.51
CA THR A 208 -38.48 -1.42 28.08
C THR A 208 -40.00 -1.43 28.01
N ASP A 209 -40.60 -2.33 27.23
CA ASP A 209 -42.07 -2.46 27.09
C ASP A 209 -42.78 -2.50 28.47
N LYS A 210 -42.23 -3.28 29.42
CA LYS A 210 -42.79 -3.37 30.78
C LYS A 210 -42.71 -2.05 31.55
N GLN A 211 -41.63 -1.29 31.40
CA GLN A 211 -41.49 0.03 32.01
C GLN A 211 -42.43 1.03 31.36
N TRP A 212 -42.54 0.98 30.04
CA TRP A 212 -43.47 1.79 29.26
C TRP A 212 -44.92 1.55 29.67
N ASP A 213 -45.35 0.29 29.83
CA ASP A 213 -46.70 -0.06 30.33
C ASP A 213 -47.00 0.56 31.71
N ASN A 214 -46.01 0.56 32.62
CA ASN A 214 -46.16 1.20 33.91
C ASN A 214 -46.36 2.72 33.76
N ILE A 215 -45.56 3.37 32.90
CA ILE A 215 -45.62 4.81 32.65
C ILE A 215 -46.97 5.18 32.03
N VAL A 216 -47.50 4.40 31.10
CA VAL A 216 -48.85 4.58 30.54
C VAL A 216 -49.90 4.50 31.64
N GLY A 217 -49.80 3.50 32.52
CA GLY A 217 -50.71 3.35 33.65
C GLY A 217 -50.66 4.56 34.60
N TRP A 218 -49.46 5.04 34.92
CA TRP A 218 -49.25 6.24 35.74
C TRP A 218 -49.83 7.50 35.09
N TYR A 219 -49.58 7.70 33.80
CA TYR A 219 -50.07 8.85 33.05
C TYR A 219 -51.60 8.83 32.98
N THR A 220 -52.19 7.69 32.63
CA THR A 220 -53.65 7.54 32.51
C THR A 220 -54.36 7.77 33.84
N LYS A 221 -53.80 7.28 34.95
CA LYS A 221 -54.37 7.45 36.30
C LYS A 221 -54.54 8.92 36.68
N HIS A 222 -53.55 9.77 36.40
CA HIS A 222 -53.50 11.16 36.88
C HIS A 222 -53.87 12.20 35.81
N PHE A 223 -53.68 11.88 34.53
CA PHE A 223 -53.77 12.83 33.41
C PHE A 223 -54.65 12.34 32.25
N GLY A 224 -55.22 11.13 32.34
CA GLY A 224 -56.06 10.54 31.29
C GLY A 224 -57.44 11.16 31.13
N ASN A 225 -57.93 11.88 32.15
CA ASN A 225 -59.18 12.64 32.06
C ASN A 225 -58.87 14.11 31.75
N VAL A 226 -59.49 14.65 30.69
CA VAL A 226 -59.25 16.00 30.13
C VAL A 226 -59.73 17.13 31.06
N ASN A 227 -60.34 16.79 32.20
CA ASN A 227 -60.59 17.75 33.26
C ASN A 227 -59.33 17.77 34.14
N GLY A 228 -58.45 18.75 33.90
CA GLY A 228 -57.35 19.05 34.83
C GLY A 228 -57.87 19.30 36.26
N PRO A 229 -56.97 19.42 37.25
CA PRO A 229 -57.37 19.79 38.61
C PRO A 229 -58.27 21.04 38.64
#